data_AF-A0A7J6JUD6-F1
#
_entry.id   AF-A0A7J6JUD6-F1
#
_cell.length_a   1.000
_cell.length_b   1.000
_cell.length_c   1.000
_cell.angle_alpha   90.00
_cell.angle_beta   90.00
_cell.angle_gamma   90.00
#
_symmetry.space_group_name_H-M   'P 1'
#
loop_
_entity.id
_entity.type
_entity.pdbx_description
1 polymer ?
#
loop_
_entity_poly.entity_id
_entity_poly.type
_entity_poly.pdbx_seq_one_letter_code
_entity_poly.pdbx_strand_id
1 'polypeptide(L)'
;MMKLFHSMRKRIHSSDKLQASRQSSTGSASSASSSSPQISSQTSGPATPSHASSGHVGDAAASLGGDGPSSSLAASGAASVLGEAAAPPPGGGTLGISVAHAVSEGFLHADSTKGIPDARPRTAYVAGNLGGGSASLTTPFEIPNFDDLPPLFDAPQADRPELFRKKLLACTCIFDFNLPNVHVKEKEAKRQTLLEIVEYVNNSRHCFNDQNLPDVVNMVSANIFRALPPSHASNSATYDPEEEEPTLESSWPHLQIVYEFFLRFIVSNDVNPKVARKYIDQQFVLRLLELFSSEDPRERDYLKTILHRIYGKIMALRLFIRKSIQQVFFRFIYEDESPNGISEFLEILGSIINGFALPLKEEHKLFLERVLVPLHKARCLSPFHQQLTYCMQQYVTKDSRLAEPIILGLLRFWPVTNAPKVVLFLNELEHILLNTQPPEFQKVMNPLFRRLAECIQSPHFQVAERVLFLWNNEHIVKLINQNRQVIFPIVIAALFKNSQYHWNSTVHTLTYNVSKLLAEADAPLFDECSNKHIAEEEKRKQQEEERSRRWEELKQDNAEKTGGEDAFLVRFSADATF
;
A
#
# COMPACT_ATOMS: atom_id res chain seq x y z
N MET A 1 -5.65 36.87 -15.17
CA MET A 1 -4.49 36.30 -14.43
C MET A 1 -3.14 36.54 -15.11
N MET A 2 -3.00 36.51 -16.45
CA MET A 2 -1.74 36.88 -17.15
C MET A 2 -1.11 38.22 -16.70
N LYS A 3 -1.92 39.27 -16.45
CA LYS A 3 -1.45 40.55 -15.88
C LYS A 3 -0.73 40.39 -14.54
N LEU A 4 -0.98 39.33 -13.79
CA LEU A 4 -0.35 39.03 -12.50
C LEU A 4 1.00 38.32 -12.67
N PHE A 5 1.16 37.40 -13.63
CA PHE A 5 2.48 36.90 -14.04
C PHE A 5 3.33 38.03 -14.64
N HIS A 6 2.75 38.88 -15.48
CA HIS A 6 3.39 40.12 -15.95
C HIS A 6 3.69 41.10 -14.79
N SER A 7 2.91 41.09 -13.71
CA SER A 7 3.15 41.90 -12.50
C SER A 7 4.26 41.30 -11.63
N MET A 8 4.39 39.97 -11.54
CA MET A 8 5.52 39.31 -10.89
C MET A 8 6.81 39.56 -11.66
N ARG A 9 6.81 39.33 -12.98
CA ARG A 9 7.92 39.70 -13.89
C ARG A 9 8.33 41.17 -13.74
N LYS A 10 7.36 42.09 -13.70
CA LYS A 10 7.63 43.53 -13.43
C LYS A 10 8.15 43.80 -12.01
N ARG A 11 7.71 43.06 -10.99
CA ARG A 11 8.20 43.20 -9.60
C ARG A 11 9.62 42.68 -9.44
N ILE A 12 9.96 41.57 -10.09
CA ILE A 12 11.31 40.99 -10.12
C ILE A 12 12.27 41.97 -10.79
N HIS A 13 12.00 42.38 -12.04
CA HIS A 13 12.79 43.40 -12.73
C HIS A 13 12.83 44.77 -12.01
N SER A 14 11.83 45.09 -11.17
CA SER A 14 11.86 46.28 -10.31
C SER A 14 12.76 46.11 -9.08
N SER A 15 12.92 44.89 -8.56
CA SER A 15 13.81 44.59 -7.45
C SER A 15 15.27 44.73 -7.87
N ASP A 16 15.63 44.21 -9.04
CA ASP A 16 16.99 44.33 -9.60
C ASP A 16 17.38 45.80 -9.85
N LYS A 17 16.44 46.63 -10.35
CA LYS A 17 16.67 48.08 -10.46
C LYS A 17 16.86 48.77 -9.10
N LEU A 18 16.20 48.31 -8.04
CA LEU A 18 16.38 48.84 -6.69
C LEU A 18 17.70 48.38 -6.04
N GLN A 19 18.18 47.17 -6.34
CA GLN A 19 19.49 46.70 -5.88
C GLN A 19 20.64 47.34 -6.65
N ALA A 20 20.54 47.45 -7.98
CA ALA A 20 21.52 48.15 -8.82
C ALA A 20 21.64 49.65 -8.42
N SER A 21 20.50 50.31 -8.18
CA SER A 21 20.47 51.71 -7.71
C SER A 21 21.14 51.91 -6.34
N ARG A 22 21.08 50.91 -5.45
CA ARG A 22 21.76 50.94 -4.14
C ARG A 22 23.27 50.70 -4.22
N GLN A 23 23.74 49.91 -5.18
CA GLN A 23 25.18 49.70 -5.40
C GLN A 23 25.84 50.88 -6.14
N SER A 24 25.08 51.66 -6.91
CA SER A 24 25.58 52.89 -7.56
C SER A 24 25.64 54.13 -6.65
N SER A 25 25.18 54.07 -5.39
CA SER A 25 24.99 55.24 -4.53
C SER A 25 25.80 55.26 -3.23
N THR A 26 26.78 54.38 -3.05
CA THR A 26 27.65 54.37 -1.86
C THR A 26 29.12 54.57 -2.24
N GLY A 27 29.54 55.82 -2.38
CA GLY A 27 30.87 56.14 -2.90
C GLY A 27 31.35 57.59 -2.70
N SER A 28 31.20 58.20 -1.50
CA SER A 28 32.14 59.23 -0.98
C SER A 28 31.77 59.78 0.42
N ALA A 29 32.79 60.25 1.14
CA ALA A 29 32.76 61.25 2.24
C ALA A 29 32.23 60.88 3.66
N SER A 30 33.10 60.20 4.42
CA SER A 30 33.57 60.50 5.79
C SER A 30 32.97 61.63 6.67
N SER A 31 32.79 61.28 7.97
CA SER A 31 33.24 61.99 9.21
C SER A 31 32.26 62.72 10.17
N ALA A 32 32.53 62.50 11.47
CA ALA A 32 32.30 63.38 12.66
C ALA A 32 30.90 63.58 13.31
N SER A 33 30.58 62.69 14.27
CA SER A 33 30.25 62.95 15.71
C SER A 33 29.21 63.98 16.21
N SER A 34 28.47 63.55 17.25
CA SER A 34 27.69 64.31 18.28
C SER A 34 26.35 64.92 17.80
N SER A 35 25.27 65.05 18.60
CA SER A 35 25.03 64.79 20.04
C SER A 35 23.53 64.54 20.33
N SER A 36 23.19 63.80 21.41
CA SER A 36 21.82 63.71 21.97
C SER A 36 21.38 65.02 22.66
N PRO A 37 20.08 65.19 23.00
CA PRO A 37 19.64 64.82 24.36
C PRO A 37 18.21 64.24 24.48
N GLN A 38 17.92 63.67 25.66
CA GLN A 38 16.60 63.19 26.09
C GLN A 38 15.76 64.30 26.75
N ILE A 39 14.42 64.21 26.69
CA ILE A 39 13.49 64.74 27.72
C ILE A 39 12.33 63.72 27.91
N SER A 40 11.76 63.66 29.12
CA SER A 40 10.88 62.60 29.63
C SER A 40 9.70 63.09 30.49
N SER A 41 8.50 62.52 30.30
CA SER A 41 7.38 62.41 31.28
C SER A 41 6.24 61.57 30.65
N GLN A 42 5.66 60.53 31.26
CA GLN A 42 4.67 60.50 32.36
C GLN A 42 3.37 61.31 32.04
N THR A 43 2.12 60.85 32.22
CA THR A 43 1.51 59.62 32.79
C THR A 43 -0.01 59.58 32.46
N SER A 44 -0.68 58.45 32.76
CA SER A 44 -2.14 58.27 33.01
C SER A 44 -3.06 57.77 31.88
N GLY A 45 -4.05 56.97 32.30
CA GLY A 45 -5.30 56.54 31.61
C GLY A 45 -6.36 56.34 32.71
N PRO A 46 -7.40 55.50 32.56
CA PRO A 46 -8.16 55.07 31.38
C PRO A 46 -9.67 55.43 31.48
N ALA A 47 -10.46 55.35 30.40
CA ALA A 47 -11.94 55.35 30.49
C ALA A 47 -12.66 54.78 29.24
N THR A 48 -13.70 53.98 29.46
CA THR A 48 -14.76 53.58 28.49
C THR A 48 -16.12 54.11 28.97
N PRO A 49 -17.03 54.51 28.05
CA PRO A 49 -18.33 53.79 27.81
C PRO A 49 -18.88 53.97 26.35
N SER A 50 -20.03 53.45 25.87
CA SER A 50 -20.86 52.24 26.13
C SER A 50 -22.06 52.17 25.13
N HIS A 51 -22.61 50.97 24.85
CA HIS A 51 -23.94 50.70 24.21
C HIS A 51 -24.12 51.05 22.70
N ALA A 52 -25.03 50.45 21.91
CA ALA A 52 -26.18 49.54 22.15
C ALA A 52 -26.37 48.57 20.91
N SER A 53 -26.69 47.27 20.99
CA SER A 53 -27.92 46.51 21.36
C SER A 53 -28.89 46.13 20.21
N SER A 54 -28.98 44.84 19.85
CA SER A 54 -30.17 44.07 19.36
C SER A 54 -29.72 42.72 18.75
N GLY A 55 -30.42 41.57 18.83
CA GLY A 55 -31.51 41.20 19.75
C GLY A 55 -32.65 40.35 19.18
N HIS A 56 -32.44 39.05 18.86
CA HIS A 56 -33.41 37.91 18.75
C HIS A 56 -32.57 36.62 18.59
N VAL A 57 -32.62 35.53 19.39
CA VAL A 57 -33.70 34.70 20.01
C VAL A 57 -34.25 33.62 19.06
N GLY A 58 -34.11 32.34 19.45
CA GLY A 58 -34.62 31.15 18.75
C GLY A 58 -33.94 29.85 19.20
N ASP A 59 -34.42 29.23 20.28
CA ASP A 59 -33.85 28.02 20.92
C ASP A 59 -34.09 26.70 20.17
N ALA A 60 -33.17 25.73 20.34
CA ALA A 60 -33.48 24.29 20.43
C ALA A 60 -32.33 23.44 21.03
N ALA A 61 -32.39 23.29 22.36
CA ALA A 61 -31.89 22.24 23.27
C ALA A 61 -30.98 21.06 22.83
N ALA A 62 -30.21 20.61 23.85
CA ALA A 62 -29.57 19.31 24.08
C ALA A 62 -28.22 19.01 23.36
N SER A 63 -27.17 18.45 23.99
CA SER A 63 -26.61 18.40 25.36
C SER A 63 -25.74 17.13 25.47
N LEU A 64 -24.44 17.32 25.73
CA LEU A 64 -23.49 16.40 26.38
C LEU A 64 -23.02 15.11 25.65
N GLY A 65 -21.74 15.19 25.25
CA GLY A 65 -20.77 14.12 25.05
C GLY A 65 -19.48 14.75 24.50
N GLY A 66 -18.27 14.51 24.98
CA GLY A 66 -17.81 13.56 26.00
C GLY A 66 -16.32 13.27 25.73
N ASP A 67 -15.42 14.17 26.15
CA ASP A 67 -13.99 14.08 25.85
C ASP A 67 -13.30 12.88 26.52
N GLY A 68 -12.50 12.12 25.75
CA GLY A 68 -11.61 11.08 26.26
C GLY A 68 -10.83 10.39 25.13
N PRO A 69 -9.51 10.10 25.26
CA PRO A 69 -8.62 10.32 24.13
C PRO A 69 -7.86 9.10 23.59
N SER A 70 -7.21 9.33 22.45
CA SER A 70 -6.32 8.47 21.69
C SER A 70 -5.23 7.77 22.51
N SER A 71 -5.05 6.47 22.28
CA SER A 71 -3.93 5.68 22.84
C SER A 71 -2.73 5.62 21.88
N SER A 72 -1.64 6.27 22.27
CA SER A 72 -0.32 6.07 21.66
C SER A 72 0.42 4.94 22.39
N LEU A 73 0.96 3.97 21.65
CA LEU A 73 1.80 2.92 22.23
C LEU A 73 3.27 3.23 22.01
N ALA A 74 3.93 3.62 23.11
CA ALA A 74 5.35 3.94 23.14
C ALA A 74 6.22 2.67 23.05
N ALA A 75 7.36 2.82 22.40
CA ALA A 75 8.44 1.84 22.47
C ALA A 75 9.25 2.00 23.77
N SER A 76 9.76 0.89 24.30
CA SER A 76 10.82 0.87 25.31
C SER A 76 11.86 -0.18 24.93
N GLY A 77 13.14 0.20 24.99
CA GLY A 77 14.27 -0.75 24.90
C GLY A 77 14.50 -1.46 26.25
N ALA A 78 15.66 -2.04 26.56
CA ALA A 78 16.87 -2.31 25.76
C ALA A 78 17.64 -3.44 26.49
N ALA A 79 18.50 -4.18 25.80
CA ALA A 79 19.46 -5.09 26.44
C ALA A 79 20.79 -5.08 25.67
N SER A 80 21.90 -5.01 26.40
CA SER A 80 23.20 -4.61 25.87
C SER A 80 24.15 -5.77 25.54
N VAL A 81 25.10 -5.42 24.67
CA VAL A 81 26.28 -6.16 24.19
C VAL A 81 27.14 -6.78 25.31
N LEU A 82 27.58 -8.02 25.10
CA LEU A 82 28.96 -8.58 25.22
C LEU A 82 28.92 -9.95 24.48
N GLY A 83 29.85 -10.39 23.63
CA GLY A 83 31.04 -9.75 23.05
C GLY A 83 32.18 -10.77 22.92
N GLU A 84 32.58 -11.17 21.71
CA GLU A 84 33.96 -11.62 21.41
C GLU A 84 34.26 -11.61 19.90
N ALA A 85 35.52 -11.40 19.52
CA ALA A 85 35.97 -11.25 18.15
C ALA A 85 36.99 -12.31 17.75
N ALA A 86 36.93 -12.80 16.52
CA ALA A 86 38.00 -13.58 15.90
C ALA A 86 38.11 -13.23 14.41
N ALA A 87 39.25 -12.65 14.03
CA ALA A 87 39.64 -12.40 12.64
C ALA A 87 40.66 -13.48 12.18
N PRO A 88 40.85 -13.71 10.86
CA PRO A 88 41.42 -14.95 10.34
C PRO A 88 42.93 -14.89 10.04
N PRO A 89 43.59 -16.04 9.79
CA PRO A 89 44.88 -16.11 9.12
C PRO A 89 44.74 -16.21 7.57
N PRO A 90 45.75 -15.77 6.79
CA PRO A 90 45.67 -15.66 5.33
C PRO A 90 46.45 -16.74 4.54
N GLY A 91 46.21 -16.76 3.22
CA GLY A 91 46.95 -17.54 2.22
C GLY A 91 46.13 -18.70 1.64
N GLY A 92 46.18 -19.02 0.34
CA GLY A 92 46.92 -18.41 -0.77
C GLY A 92 47.00 -19.44 -1.91
N GLY A 93 46.63 -19.06 -3.15
CA GLY A 93 46.59 -20.04 -4.24
C GLY A 93 45.84 -19.55 -5.49
N THR A 94 46.56 -18.91 -6.40
CA THR A 94 46.13 -18.69 -7.79
C THR A 94 45.93 -20.00 -8.54
N LEU A 95 44.89 -20.08 -9.38
CA LEU A 95 44.98 -20.60 -10.75
C LEU A 95 43.73 -20.12 -11.53
N GLY A 96 43.94 -19.56 -12.72
CA GLY A 96 42.86 -19.09 -13.58
C GLY A 96 42.63 -20.02 -14.76
N ILE A 97 41.36 -20.26 -15.11
CA ILE A 97 40.94 -20.79 -16.42
C ILE A 97 39.76 -19.93 -16.90
N SER A 98 39.74 -19.65 -18.20
CA SER A 98 38.75 -18.80 -18.87
C SER A 98 37.70 -19.64 -19.61
N VAL A 99 36.67 -18.95 -20.11
CA VAL A 99 35.67 -19.39 -21.11
C VAL A 99 34.53 -20.30 -20.62
N ALA A 100 33.30 -19.76 -20.66
CA ALA A 100 32.15 -20.29 -21.43
C ALA A 100 30.80 -19.84 -20.85
N HIS A 101 29.94 -19.28 -21.71
CA HIS A 101 28.51 -19.12 -21.44
C HIS A 101 27.83 -20.51 -21.36
N ALA A 102 27.07 -20.77 -20.30
CA ALA A 102 25.98 -21.74 -20.32
C ALA A 102 24.92 -21.35 -19.27
N VAL A 103 23.81 -20.77 -19.73
CA VAL A 103 22.62 -20.58 -18.90
C VAL A 103 21.91 -21.94 -18.83
N SER A 104 21.83 -22.53 -17.64
CA SER A 104 21.06 -23.75 -17.42
C SER A 104 19.84 -23.44 -16.56
N GLU A 105 18.71 -23.19 -17.23
CA GLU A 105 17.42 -23.13 -16.56
C GLU A 105 17.03 -24.52 -16.08
N GLY A 106 17.00 -24.70 -14.75
CA GLY A 106 16.48 -25.91 -14.10
C GLY A 106 14.95 -25.94 -14.14
N PHE A 107 14.37 -26.08 -15.33
CA PHE A 107 12.93 -26.29 -15.51
C PHE A 107 12.55 -27.68 -14.99
N LEU A 108 11.89 -27.76 -13.84
CA LEU A 108 11.35 -29.03 -13.33
C LEU A 108 10.01 -29.35 -14.00
N HIS A 109 10.08 -29.90 -15.21
CA HIS A 109 9.03 -30.77 -15.70
C HIS A 109 9.06 -32.08 -14.90
N ALA A 110 7.96 -32.38 -14.22
CA ALA A 110 7.69 -33.71 -13.65
C ALA A 110 6.26 -34.10 -14.06
N ASP A 111 6.15 -34.79 -15.20
CA ASP A 111 4.87 -35.32 -15.67
C ASP A 111 4.60 -36.70 -15.06
N SER A 112 3.31 -37.04 -15.07
CA SER A 112 2.53 -37.95 -14.24
C SER A 112 2.91 -39.44 -14.20
N THR A 113 2.17 -40.17 -13.36
CA THR A 113 1.90 -41.63 -13.37
C THR A 113 2.74 -42.59 -12.50
N LYS A 114 2.57 -42.51 -11.17
CA LYS A 114 2.34 -43.72 -10.35
C LYS A 114 1.19 -43.49 -9.36
N GLY A 115 0.14 -44.30 -9.46
CA GLY A 115 -1.06 -44.18 -8.64
C GLY A 115 -0.82 -44.54 -7.18
N ILE A 116 -1.33 -43.69 -6.29
CA ILE A 116 -1.43 -43.90 -4.84
C ILE A 116 -2.92 -43.70 -4.49
N PRO A 117 -3.55 -44.55 -3.67
CA PRO A 117 -4.99 -44.48 -3.42
C PRO A 117 -5.41 -43.15 -2.76
N ASP A 118 -6.49 -42.57 -3.29
CA ASP A 118 -6.98 -41.22 -2.97
C ASP A 118 -7.63 -41.14 -1.58
N ALA A 119 -6.80 -40.99 -0.54
CA ALA A 119 -7.23 -40.88 0.85
C ALA A 119 -7.74 -39.46 1.18
N ARG A 120 -8.81 -39.00 0.51
CA ARG A 120 -9.52 -37.78 0.90
C ARG A 120 -10.37 -38.05 2.14
N PRO A 121 -10.19 -37.31 3.25
CA PRO A 121 -11.24 -37.22 4.24
C PRO A 121 -12.38 -36.40 3.63
N ARG A 122 -13.49 -37.07 3.27
CA ARG A 122 -14.74 -36.37 2.97
C ARG A 122 -15.24 -35.72 4.25
N THR A 123 -15.24 -34.39 4.30
CA THR A 123 -15.96 -33.64 5.33
C THR A 123 -17.46 -33.95 5.20
N ALA A 124 -18.00 -34.66 6.19
CA ALA A 124 -19.41 -35.02 6.21
C ALA A 124 -20.25 -33.82 6.69
N TYR A 125 -20.92 -33.16 5.76
CA TYR A 125 -21.98 -32.20 6.10
C TYR A 125 -23.21 -32.95 6.62
N VAL A 126 -23.78 -32.48 7.74
CA VAL A 126 -25.03 -33.02 8.29
C VAL A 126 -26.21 -32.48 7.48
N ALA A 127 -26.54 -33.15 6.38
CA ALA A 127 -27.74 -32.88 5.62
C ALA A 127 -28.97 -33.47 6.33
N GLY A 128 -29.97 -32.62 6.64
CA GLY A 128 -31.25 -33.06 7.20
C GLY A 128 -32.01 -33.95 6.20
N ASN A 129 -32.32 -35.17 6.61
CA ASN A 129 -32.78 -36.22 5.69
C ASN A 129 -34.28 -36.13 5.39
N LEU A 130 -34.66 -35.78 4.15
CA LEU A 130 -36.02 -35.90 3.63
C LEU A 130 -36.08 -36.96 2.52
N GLY A 131 -36.46 -38.18 2.91
CA GLY A 131 -37.15 -39.20 2.08
C GLY A 131 -36.54 -39.65 0.75
N GLY A 132 -35.99 -40.87 0.72
CA GLY A 132 -35.72 -41.59 -0.54
C GLY A 132 -34.55 -42.57 -0.40
N GLY A 133 -34.83 -43.88 -0.44
CA GLY A 133 -33.83 -44.89 -0.09
C GLY A 133 -32.85 -45.26 -1.19
N SER A 134 -31.57 -45.36 -0.83
CA SER A 134 -30.63 -46.35 -1.38
C SER A 134 -29.51 -46.59 -0.37
N ALA A 135 -29.02 -47.83 -0.28
CA ALA A 135 -28.05 -48.22 0.73
C ALA A 135 -26.65 -47.66 0.42
N SER A 136 -26.08 -46.90 1.35
CA SER A 136 -24.67 -46.51 1.37
C SER A 136 -24.12 -46.66 2.79
N LEU A 137 -22.91 -47.22 2.91
CA LEU A 137 -22.22 -47.39 4.18
C LEU A 137 -21.70 -46.04 4.68
N THR A 138 -22.47 -45.41 5.57
CA THR A 138 -22.01 -44.27 6.38
C THR A 138 -22.04 -44.66 7.84
N THR A 139 -20.86 -44.76 8.46
CA THR A 139 -20.75 -44.71 9.93
C THR A 139 -21.31 -43.36 10.40
N PRO A 140 -22.30 -43.32 11.30
CA PRO A 140 -22.80 -42.06 11.85
C PRO A 140 -21.65 -41.30 12.51
N PHE A 141 -21.53 -40.00 12.23
CA PHE A 141 -20.65 -39.14 13.02
C PHE A 141 -21.35 -38.88 14.35
N GLU A 142 -20.99 -39.63 15.39
CA GLU A 142 -21.57 -39.44 16.73
C GLU A 142 -21.22 -38.04 17.23
N ILE A 143 -22.25 -37.25 17.54
CA ILE A 143 -22.07 -35.94 18.18
C ILE A 143 -21.49 -36.22 19.58
N PRO A 144 -20.29 -35.70 19.91
CA PRO A 144 -19.70 -35.94 21.22
C PRO A 144 -20.65 -35.46 22.32
N ASN A 145 -20.91 -36.31 23.33
CA ASN A 145 -21.71 -35.90 24.47
C ASN A 145 -20.87 -34.96 25.35
N PHE A 146 -21.08 -33.65 25.17
CA PHE A 146 -20.39 -32.63 25.95
C PHE A 146 -20.79 -32.65 27.44
N ASP A 147 -21.96 -33.20 27.78
CA ASP A 147 -22.42 -33.32 29.17
C ASP A 147 -21.60 -34.32 29.99
N ASP A 148 -20.91 -35.27 29.33
CA ASP A 148 -20.02 -36.26 29.98
C ASP A 148 -18.59 -35.72 30.25
N LEU A 149 -18.30 -34.46 29.88
CA LEU A 149 -16.98 -33.84 29.99
C LEU A 149 -16.93 -32.83 31.16
N PRO A 150 -16.53 -33.24 32.38
CA PRO A 150 -16.50 -32.35 33.55
C PRO A 150 -15.57 -31.15 33.35
N PRO A 151 -15.73 -30.05 34.11
CA PRO A 151 -14.88 -28.87 33.98
C PRO A 151 -13.39 -29.16 34.29
N LEU A 152 -12.50 -28.63 33.45
CA LEU A 152 -11.04 -28.81 33.52
C LEU A 152 -10.43 -28.37 34.85
N PHE A 153 -10.99 -27.34 35.49
CA PHE A 153 -10.50 -26.86 36.79
C PHE A 153 -11.03 -27.68 37.98
N ASP A 154 -12.19 -28.34 37.83
CA ASP A 154 -12.77 -29.20 38.87
C ASP A 154 -12.10 -30.59 38.91
N ALA A 155 -11.53 -31.03 37.78
CA ALA A 155 -10.77 -32.27 37.71
C ALA A 155 -9.43 -32.21 38.51
N PRO A 156 -8.98 -33.32 39.12
CA PRO A 156 -7.68 -33.42 39.77
C PRO A 156 -6.52 -33.09 38.81
N GLN A 157 -5.48 -32.42 39.31
CA GLN A 157 -4.39 -31.90 38.46
C GLN A 157 -3.68 -32.98 37.62
N ALA A 158 -3.68 -34.24 38.07
CA ALA A 158 -3.13 -35.38 37.33
C ALA A 158 -3.96 -35.77 36.10
N ASP A 159 -5.28 -35.60 36.15
CA ASP A 159 -6.22 -36.04 35.10
C ASP A 159 -6.47 -34.95 34.05
N ARG A 160 -6.20 -33.67 34.40
CA ARG A 160 -6.38 -32.50 33.52
C ARG A 160 -5.71 -32.66 32.13
N PRO A 161 -4.49 -33.20 31.98
CA PRO A 161 -3.87 -33.38 30.66
C PRO A 161 -4.64 -34.34 29.76
N GLU A 162 -5.26 -35.40 30.30
CA GLU A 162 -6.05 -36.34 29.50
C GLU A 162 -7.47 -35.81 29.24
N LEU A 163 -8.10 -35.16 30.21
CA LEU A 163 -9.37 -34.45 30.03
C LEU A 163 -9.25 -33.34 28.96
N PHE A 164 -8.13 -32.62 28.93
CA PHE A 164 -7.80 -31.65 27.89
C PHE A 164 -7.75 -32.28 26.50
N ARG A 165 -7.11 -33.46 26.35
CA ARG A 165 -7.09 -34.21 25.08
C ARG A 165 -8.50 -34.67 24.67
N LYS A 166 -9.32 -35.15 25.62
CA LYS A 166 -10.73 -35.54 25.36
C LYS A 166 -11.57 -34.34 24.90
N LYS A 167 -11.44 -33.18 25.55
CA LYS A 167 -12.13 -31.94 25.14
C LYS A 167 -11.64 -31.42 23.78
N LEU A 168 -10.33 -31.47 23.48
CA LEU A 168 -9.80 -31.15 22.14
C LEU A 168 -10.40 -32.05 21.05
N LEU A 169 -10.49 -33.35 21.30
CA LEU A 169 -11.09 -34.31 20.36
C LEU A 169 -12.59 -34.02 20.17
N ALA A 170 -13.34 -33.76 21.24
CA ALA A 170 -14.75 -33.39 21.14
C ALA A 170 -14.95 -32.11 20.31
N CYS A 171 -14.09 -31.10 20.48
CA CYS A 171 -14.13 -29.86 19.69
C CYS A 171 -13.77 -30.01 18.20
N THR A 172 -13.39 -31.20 17.72
CA THR A 172 -13.23 -31.47 16.27
C THR A 172 -14.57 -31.56 15.54
N CYS A 173 -15.71 -31.76 16.22
CA CYS A 173 -17.01 -31.83 15.57
C CYS A 173 -17.42 -30.45 15.00
N ILE A 174 -17.81 -30.41 13.72
CA ILE A 174 -18.23 -29.18 13.05
C ILE A 174 -19.76 -29.11 13.08
N PHE A 175 -20.31 -27.95 13.43
CA PHE A 175 -21.75 -27.68 13.36
C PHE A 175 -22.05 -26.69 12.24
N ASP A 176 -23.15 -26.92 11.50
CA ASP A 176 -23.60 -25.99 10.46
C ASP A 176 -24.35 -24.80 11.10
N PHE A 177 -23.83 -23.60 10.91
CA PHE A 177 -24.42 -22.35 11.41
C PHE A 177 -25.44 -21.73 10.44
N ASN A 178 -25.52 -22.20 9.19
CA ASN A 178 -26.54 -21.79 8.23
C ASN A 178 -27.94 -22.30 8.62
N LEU A 179 -27.99 -23.32 9.49
CA LEU A 179 -29.21 -23.82 10.14
C LEU A 179 -29.22 -23.39 11.63
N PRO A 180 -29.64 -22.15 11.95
CA PRO A 180 -29.52 -21.60 13.31
C PRO A 180 -30.28 -22.40 14.37
N ASN A 181 -31.44 -22.96 14.02
CA ASN A 181 -32.32 -23.69 14.93
C ASN A 181 -31.90 -25.15 15.19
N VAL A 182 -30.87 -25.65 14.51
CA VAL A 182 -30.41 -27.05 14.60
C VAL A 182 -29.20 -27.15 15.52
N HIS A 183 -29.18 -28.14 16.41
CA HIS A 183 -28.11 -28.40 17.40
C HIS A 183 -27.75 -27.21 18.29
N VAL A 184 -28.75 -26.42 18.73
CA VAL A 184 -28.52 -25.19 19.53
C VAL A 184 -27.81 -25.47 20.86
N LYS A 185 -28.17 -26.56 21.55
CA LYS A 185 -27.56 -26.93 22.83
C LYS A 185 -26.11 -27.38 22.64
N GLU A 186 -25.87 -28.18 21.62
CA GLU A 186 -24.58 -28.80 21.31
C GLU A 186 -23.59 -27.76 20.74
N LYS A 187 -24.08 -26.80 19.95
CA LYS A 187 -23.34 -25.59 19.55
C LYS A 187 -22.89 -24.79 20.78
N GLU A 188 -23.79 -24.57 21.74
CA GLU A 188 -23.46 -23.83 22.95
C GLU A 188 -22.50 -24.60 23.88
N ALA A 189 -22.70 -25.92 24.03
CA ALA A 189 -21.81 -26.78 24.81
C ALA A 189 -20.39 -26.83 24.21
N LYS A 190 -20.25 -26.90 22.88
CA LYS A 190 -18.95 -26.76 22.20
C LYS A 190 -18.36 -25.36 22.41
N ARG A 191 -19.16 -24.29 22.34
CA ARG A 191 -18.70 -22.91 22.58
C ARG A 191 -18.11 -22.77 23.99
N GLN A 192 -18.81 -23.28 25.00
CA GLN A 192 -18.35 -23.26 26.39
C GLN A 192 -17.10 -24.12 26.59
N THR A 193 -17.04 -25.31 25.99
CA THR A 193 -15.85 -26.19 26.04
C THR A 193 -14.62 -25.53 25.39
N LEU A 194 -14.80 -24.80 24.27
CA LEU A 194 -13.73 -24.04 23.63
C LEU A 194 -13.22 -22.89 24.51
N LEU A 195 -14.10 -22.16 25.20
CA LEU A 195 -13.70 -21.13 26.16
C LEU A 195 -12.90 -21.71 27.33
N GLU A 196 -13.35 -22.84 27.87
CA GLU A 196 -12.70 -23.57 28.96
C GLU A 196 -11.30 -24.08 28.55
N ILE A 197 -11.15 -24.58 27.32
CA ILE A 197 -9.86 -24.93 26.70
C ILE A 197 -8.91 -23.72 26.63
N VAL A 198 -9.42 -22.54 26.23
CA VAL A 198 -8.64 -21.30 26.17
C VAL A 198 -8.23 -20.82 27.57
N GLU A 199 -9.14 -20.86 28.54
CA GLU A 199 -8.87 -20.52 29.94
C GLU A 199 -7.82 -21.44 30.55
N TYR A 200 -7.93 -22.76 30.32
CA TYR A 200 -6.95 -23.74 30.77
C TYR A 200 -5.53 -23.44 30.24
N VAL A 201 -5.40 -23.08 28.97
CA VAL A 201 -4.11 -22.69 28.35
C VAL A 201 -3.56 -21.37 28.91
N ASN A 202 -4.42 -20.41 29.26
CA ASN A 202 -3.98 -19.16 29.90
C ASN A 202 -3.43 -19.38 31.31
N ASN A 203 -4.12 -20.22 32.10
CA ASN A 203 -3.85 -20.36 33.52
C ASN A 203 -2.85 -21.50 33.84
N SER A 204 -2.59 -22.42 32.90
CA SER A 204 -1.73 -23.59 33.09
C SER A 204 -0.42 -23.49 32.30
N ARG A 205 0.72 -23.47 33.01
CA ARG A 205 2.06 -23.59 32.40
C ARG A 205 2.33 -25.02 31.93
N HIS A 206 3.11 -25.17 30.86
CA HIS A 206 3.48 -26.47 30.29
C HIS A 206 2.27 -27.33 29.87
N CYS A 207 1.16 -26.69 29.52
CA CYS A 207 -0.06 -27.34 29.04
C CYS A 207 0.13 -28.00 27.66
N PHE A 208 1.11 -27.57 26.86
CA PHE A 208 1.46 -28.19 25.59
C PHE A 208 2.62 -29.18 25.75
N ASN A 209 2.41 -30.41 25.31
CA ASN A 209 3.41 -31.48 25.35
C ASN A 209 3.37 -32.33 24.07
N ASP A 210 4.44 -33.09 23.81
CA ASP A 210 4.60 -33.86 22.57
C ASP A 210 3.45 -34.87 22.31
N GLN A 211 2.68 -35.26 23.35
CA GLN A 211 1.54 -36.17 23.22
C GLN A 211 0.24 -35.46 22.81
N ASN A 212 0.04 -34.19 23.18
CA ASN A 212 -1.18 -33.42 22.87
C ASN A 212 -1.04 -32.46 21.69
N LEU A 213 0.19 -32.11 21.28
CA LEU A 213 0.47 -31.37 20.04
C LEU A 213 -0.29 -31.88 18.78
N PRO A 214 -0.39 -33.20 18.48
CA PRO A 214 -1.18 -33.67 17.35
C PRO A 214 -2.68 -33.35 17.52
N ASP A 215 -3.24 -33.50 18.71
CA ASP A 215 -4.66 -33.25 18.98
C ASP A 215 -5.00 -31.76 18.87
N VAL A 216 -4.10 -30.89 19.33
CA VAL A 216 -4.17 -29.43 19.15
C VAL A 216 -4.23 -29.07 17.66
N VAL A 217 -3.30 -29.58 16.86
CA VAL A 217 -3.23 -29.25 15.43
C VAL A 217 -4.39 -29.88 14.66
N ASN A 218 -4.86 -31.06 15.05
CA ASN A 218 -6.05 -31.71 14.46
C ASN A 218 -7.33 -30.91 14.77
N MET A 219 -7.54 -30.48 16.01
CA MET A 219 -8.70 -29.67 16.42
C MET A 219 -8.74 -28.35 15.65
N VAL A 220 -7.61 -27.63 15.58
CA VAL A 220 -7.50 -26.41 14.76
C VAL A 220 -7.77 -26.71 13.29
N SER A 221 -7.10 -27.70 12.71
CA SER A 221 -7.23 -28.06 11.29
C SER A 221 -8.65 -28.42 10.89
N ALA A 222 -9.37 -29.17 11.73
CA ALA A 222 -10.74 -29.59 11.47
C ALA A 222 -11.73 -28.41 11.47
N ASN A 223 -11.46 -27.37 12.27
CA ASN A 223 -12.35 -26.22 12.37
C ASN A 223 -12.03 -25.13 11.32
N ILE A 224 -10.75 -24.80 11.09
CA ILE A 224 -10.40 -23.65 10.22
C ILE A 224 -10.33 -23.99 8.73
N PHE A 225 -9.83 -25.18 8.36
CA PHE A 225 -9.60 -25.51 6.95
C PHE A 225 -10.88 -25.99 6.27
N ARG A 226 -11.55 -25.07 5.60
CA ARG A 226 -12.77 -25.26 4.81
C ARG A 226 -12.61 -24.69 3.41
N ALA A 227 -13.43 -25.15 2.47
CA ALA A 227 -13.62 -24.42 1.23
C ALA A 227 -14.37 -23.12 1.55
N LEU A 228 -13.84 -21.99 1.08
CA LEU A 228 -14.52 -20.70 1.22
C LEU A 228 -15.76 -20.65 0.31
N PRO A 229 -16.80 -19.88 0.65
CA PRO A 229 -17.92 -19.61 -0.24
C PRO A 229 -17.46 -19.04 -1.60
N PRO A 230 -18.20 -19.27 -2.69
CA PRO A 230 -17.90 -18.62 -3.98
C PRO A 230 -18.00 -17.10 -3.82
N SER A 231 -16.94 -16.36 -4.13
CA SER A 231 -16.94 -14.91 -4.02
C SER A 231 -17.76 -14.25 -5.13
N HIS A 232 -18.53 -13.23 -4.77
CA HIS A 232 -19.37 -12.46 -5.70
C HIS A 232 -18.55 -11.55 -6.63
N ALA A 233 -17.28 -11.28 -6.29
CA ALA A 233 -16.36 -10.42 -7.04
C ALA A 233 -16.03 -10.89 -8.46
N SER A 234 -16.11 -12.19 -8.74
CA SER A 234 -15.72 -12.74 -10.04
C SER A 234 -16.80 -12.53 -11.11
N ASN A 235 -16.78 -11.37 -11.79
CA ASN A 235 -17.04 -11.16 -13.24
C ASN A 235 -17.52 -9.73 -13.61
N SER A 236 -17.73 -8.81 -12.67
CA SER A 236 -18.23 -7.48 -12.99
C SER A 236 -17.11 -6.48 -13.31
N ALA A 237 -17.13 -5.91 -14.53
CA ALA A 237 -16.26 -4.80 -14.92
C ALA A 237 -16.60 -3.47 -14.20
N THR A 238 -17.71 -3.43 -13.48
CA THR A 238 -18.15 -2.34 -12.60
C THR A 238 -18.13 -2.74 -11.13
N TYR A 239 -17.38 -3.79 -10.76
CA TYR A 239 -17.17 -4.18 -9.37
C TYR A 239 -16.27 -3.17 -8.68
N ASP A 240 -16.81 -2.44 -7.69
CA ASP A 240 -16.01 -1.65 -6.77
C ASP A 240 -15.88 -2.40 -5.43
N PRO A 241 -14.67 -2.90 -5.07
CA PRO A 241 -14.45 -3.57 -3.79
C PRO A 241 -14.66 -2.66 -2.57
N GLU A 242 -14.74 -1.33 -2.74
CA GLU A 242 -14.99 -0.39 -1.65
C GLU A 242 -16.49 -0.20 -1.36
N GLU A 243 -17.40 -0.63 -2.25
CA GLU A 243 -18.87 -0.51 -2.08
C GLU A 243 -19.57 -1.81 -1.61
N GLU A 244 -18.93 -2.99 -1.71
CA GLU A 244 -19.57 -4.26 -1.32
C GLU A 244 -19.51 -4.51 0.20
N GLU A 245 -20.65 -4.86 0.81
CA GLU A 245 -20.73 -5.21 2.23
C GLU A 245 -20.10 -6.61 2.46
N PRO A 246 -19.08 -6.75 3.32
CA PRO A 246 -18.32 -7.99 3.43
C PRO A 246 -19.15 -9.14 4.04
N THR A 247 -19.22 -10.27 3.34
CA THR A 247 -19.90 -11.47 3.84
C THR A 247 -19.26 -11.96 5.14
N LEU A 248 -20.00 -11.84 6.25
CA LEU A 248 -19.56 -12.30 7.57
C LEU A 248 -19.74 -13.82 7.73
N GLU A 249 -18.74 -14.48 8.29
CA GLU A 249 -18.76 -15.93 8.49
C GLU A 249 -19.78 -16.33 9.59
N SER A 250 -20.73 -17.21 9.25
CA SER A 250 -21.83 -17.60 10.15
C SER A 250 -21.36 -18.45 11.34
N SER A 251 -20.28 -19.21 11.16
CA SER A 251 -19.66 -20.03 12.20
C SER A 251 -18.67 -19.27 13.11
N TRP A 252 -18.59 -17.94 12.96
CA TRP A 252 -17.70 -17.07 13.75
C TRP A 252 -17.71 -17.30 15.28
N PRO A 253 -18.86 -17.56 15.96
CA PRO A 253 -18.88 -17.81 17.40
C PRO A 253 -18.04 -19.01 17.86
N HIS A 254 -17.75 -19.96 16.99
CA HIS A 254 -16.77 -21.03 17.25
C HIS A 254 -15.40 -20.69 16.69
N LEU A 255 -15.32 -20.22 15.43
CA LEU A 255 -14.04 -19.94 14.77
C LEU A 255 -13.20 -18.90 15.50
N GLN A 256 -13.81 -17.84 16.04
CA GLN A 256 -13.11 -16.83 16.84
C GLN A 256 -12.33 -17.50 17.98
N ILE A 257 -12.96 -18.40 18.73
CA ILE A 257 -12.34 -19.06 19.88
C ILE A 257 -11.24 -20.04 19.42
N VAL A 258 -11.42 -20.71 18.28
CA VAL A 258 -10.40 -21.59 17.68
C VAL A 258 -9.17 -20.81 17.22
N TYR A 259 -9.36 -19.65 16.57
CA TYR A 259 -8.24 -18.78 16.17
C TYR A 259 -7.52 -18.19 17.37
N GLU A 260 -8.27 -17.75 18.38
CA GLU A 260 -7.79 -17.20 19.65
C GLU A 260 -7.03 -18.26 20.48
N PHE A 261 -7.46 -19.52 20.44
CA PHE A 261 -6.71 -20.68 20.95
C PHE A 261 -5.44 -20.94 20.13
N PHE A 262 -5.53 -20.98 18.80
CA PHE A 262 -4.40 -21.29 17.93
C PHE A 262 -3.30 -20.23 18.03
N LEU A 263 -3.67 -18.95 18.15
CA LEU A 263 -2.74 -17.86 18.40
C LEU A 263 -1.97 -18.06 19.72
N ARG A 264 -2.64 -18.44 20.81
CA ARG A 264 -1.98 -18.78 22.09
C ARG A 264 -1.00 -19.93 21.94
N PHE A 265 -1.39 -21.01 21.25
CA PHE A 265 -0.51 -22.15 20.99
C PHE A 265 0.75 -21.72 20.22
N ILE A 266 0.59 -20.95 19.13
CA ILE A 266 1.73 -20.46 18.34
C ILE A 266 2.62 -19.52 19.17
N VAL A 267 2.07 -18.64 20.01
CA VAL A 267 2.85 -17.70 20.83
C VAL A 267 3.53 -18.39 22.02
N SER A 268 2.92 -19.40 22.64
CA SER A 268 3.38 -20.02 23.90
C SER A 268 4.85 -20.50 23.85
N ASN A 269 5.64 -20.07 24.84
CA ASN A 269 7.06 -20.42 24.96
C ASN A 269 7.30 -21.93 25.22
N ASP A 270 6.28 -22.65 25.70
CA ASP A 270 6.35 -24.11 25.94
C ASP A 270 6.46 -24.90 24.62
N VAL A 271 5.99 -24.33 23.51
CA VAL A 271 5.94 -25.01 22.20
C VAL A 271 7.28 -24.92 21.48
N ASN A 272 8.06 -26.00 21.55
CA ASN A 272 9.34 -26.13 20.87
C ASN A 272 9.19 -26.07 19.32
N PRO A 273 9.80 -25.10 18.62
CA PRO A 273 9.65 -24.95 17.17
C PRO A 273 10.10 -26.18 16.36
N LYS A 274 11.05 -26.96 16.87
CA LYS A 274 11.55 -28.19 16.21
C LYS A 274 10.50 -29.31 16.23
N VAL A 275 9.68 -29.38 17.27
CA VAL A 275 8.59 -30.38 17.39
C VAL A 275 7.36 -29.86 16.64
N ALA A 276 6.99 -28.59 16.83
CA ALA A 276 5.84 -27.98 16.15
C ALA A 276 5.91 -28.10 14.62
N ARG A 277 7.10 -27.98 14.01
CA ARG A 277 7.32 -28.19 12.57
C ARG A 277 6.88 -29.57 12.05
N LYS A 278 6.79 -30.60 12.89
CA LYS A 278 6.31 -31.93 12.48
C LYS A 278 4.81 -31.93 12.13
N TYR A 279 4.06 -30.97 12.65
CA TYR A 279 2.60 -30.86 12.50
C TYR A 279 2.19 -29.60 11.74
N ILE A 280 2.94 -28.50 11.92
CA ILE A 280 2.86 -27.29 11.09
C ILE A 280 3.93 -27.40 10.01
N ASP A 281 3.58 -28.09 8.93
CA ASP A 281 4.43 -28.32 7.78
C ASP A 281 4.12 -27.35 6.63
N GLN A 282 4.64 -27.65 5.43
CA GLN A 282 4.36 -26.84 4.23
C GLN A 282 2.90 -26.95 3.79
N GLN A 283 2.26 -28.11 3.93
CA GLN A 283 0.86 -28.32 3.52
C GLN A 283 -0.11 -27.60 4.47
N PHE A 284 0.19 -27.56 5.77
CA PHE A 284 -0.54 -26.74 6.74
C PHE A 284 -0.46 -25.26 6.35
N VAL A 285 0.73 -24.76 6.00
CA VAL A 285 0.92 -23.36 5.58
C VAL A 285 0.15 -23.05 4.30
N LEU A 286 0.14 -23.94 3.29
CA LEU A 286 -0.64 -23.69 2.06
C LEU A 286 -2.14 -23.53 2.35
N ARG A 287 -2.74 -24.46 3.12
CA ARG A 287 -4.15 -24.36 3.50
C ARG A 287 -4.45 -23.13 4.38
N LEU A 288 -3.48 -22.69 5.18
CA LEU A 288 -3.61 -21.44 5.95
C LEU A 288 -3.58 -20.19 5.05
N LEU A 289 -2.81 -20.22 3.97
CA LEU A 289 -2.75 -19.13 2.98
C LEU A 289 -4.03 -19.05 2.13
N GLU A 290 -4.65 -20.18 1.82
CA GLU A 290 -5.94 -20.23 1.10
C GLU A 290 -7.06 -19.47 1.85
N LEU A 291 -7.06 -19.52 3.19
CA LEU A 291 -8.05 -18.83 4.02
C LEU A 291 -7.95 -17.29 3.99
N PHE A 292 -6.83 -16.71 3.53
CA PHE A 292 -6.72 -15.24 3.38
C PHE A 292 -7.67 -14.67 2.33
N SER A 293 -8.21 -15.50 1.43
CA SER A 293 -9.25 -15.09 0.47
C SER A 293 -10.63 -14.91 1.11
N SER A 294 -10.80 -15.21 2.41
CA SER A 294 -12.05 -15.00 3.15
C SER A 294 -12.50 -13.54 3.09
N GLU A 295 -13.81 -13.32 2.87
CA GLU A 295 -14.41 -11.98 2.81
C GLU A 295 -14.51 -11.33 4.21
N ASP A 296 -14.52 -12.14 5.28
CA ASP A 296 -14.59 -11.66 6.66
C ASP A 296 -13.25 -11.04 7.14
N PRO A 297 -13.18 -9.71 7.38
CA PRO A 297 -11.94 -9.06 7.82
C PRO A 297 -11.45 -9.54 9.19
N ARG A 298 -12.34 -10.06 10.04
CA ARG A 298 -12.00 -10.55 11.38
C ARG A 298 -11.18 -11.84 11.28
N GLU A 299 -11.53 -12.71 10.34
CA GLU A 299 -10.77 -13.92 10.04
C GLU A 299 -9.39 -13.57 9.47
N ARG A 300 -9.33 -12.62 8.52
CA ARG A 300 -8.05 -12.19 7.92
C ARG A 300 -7.08 -11.58 8.93
N ASP A 301 -7.53 -10.81 9.93
CA ASP A 301 -6.64 -10.25 10.96
C ASP A 301 -6.03 -11.31 11.89
N TYR A 302 -6.81 -12.33 12.26
CA TYR A 302 -6.29 -13.50 12.97
C TYR A 302 -5.28 -14.27 12.13
N LEU A 303 -5.61 -14.59 10.87
CA LEU A 303 -4.71 -15.27 9.93
C LEU A 303 -3.40 -14.50 9.74
N LYS A 304 -3.48 -13.18 9.57
CA LYS A 304 -2.33 -12.27 9.47
C LYS A 304 -1.40 -12.41 10.66
N THR A 305 -1.97 -12.28 11.86
CA THR A 305 -1.22 -12.35 13.12
C THR A 305 -0.58 -13.73 13.31
N ILE A 306 -1.35 -14.81 13.07
CA ILE A 306 -0.90 -16.19 13.22
C ILE A 306 0.22 -16.53 12.22
N LEU A 307 0.07 -16.18 10.95
CA LEU A 307 1.09 -16.42 9.91
C LEU A 307 2.38 -15.66 10.22
N HIS A 308 2.30 -14.41 10.68
CA HIS A 308 3.46 -13.65 11.11
C HIS A 308 4.18 -14.32 12.29
N ARG A 309 3.45 -14.81 13.31
CA ARG A 309 4.06 -15.53 14.44
C ARG A 309 4.69 -16.86 14.00
N ILE A 310 4.08 -17.61 13.07
CA ILE A 310 4.66 -18.82 12.47
C ILE A 310 5.97 -18.48 11.74
N TYR A 311 5.98 -17.43 10.90
CA TYR A 311 7.19 -16.97 10.21
C TYR A 311 8.33 -16.57 11.18
N GLY A 312 7.98 -15.86 12.25
CA GLY A 312 8.91 -15.45 13.29
C GLY A 312 9.54 -16.65 14.00
N LYS A 313 8.70 -17.56 14.53
CA LYS A 313 9.07 -18.65 15.43
C LYS A 313 9.62 -19.89 14.72
N ILE A 314 9.01 -20.32 13.61
CA ILE A 314 9.39 -21.53 12.88
C ILE A 314 10.28 -21.14 11.69
N MET A 315 11.54 -20.79 11.98
CA MET A 315 12.48 -20.25 10.97
C MET A 315 12.64 -21.11 9.71
N ALA A 316 12.48 -22.43 9.82
CA ALA A 316 12.56 -23.38 8.72
C ALA A 316 11.47 -23.18 7.63
N LEU A 317 10.34 -22.55 7.96
CA LEU A 317 9.26 -22.26 7.02
C LEU A 317 9.43 -20.91 6.31
N ARG A 318 10.35 -20.04 6.73
CA ARG A 318 10.48 -18.66 6.22
C ARG A 318 10.66 -18.58 4.70
N LEU A 319 11.50 -19.43 4.12
CA LEU A 319 11.70 -19.45 2.66
C LEU A 319 10.44 -19.90 1.93
N PHE A 320 9.74 -20.90 2.47
CA PHE A 320 8.50 -21.42 1.89
C PHE A 320 7.40 -20.36 1.93
N ILE A 321 7.15 -19.74 3.10
CA ILE A 321 6.15 -18.68 3.27
C ILE A 321 6.40 -17.52 2.29
N ARG A 322 7.64 -17.02 2.15
CA ARG A 322 7.93 -15.96 1.18
C ARG A 322 7.64 -16.38 -0.25
N LYS A 323 8.01 -17.59 -0.66
CA LYS A 323 7.72 -18.12 -2.01
C LYS A 323 6.22 -18.32 -2.25
N SER A 324 5.47 -18.77 -1.24
CA SER A 324 4.02 -18.96 -1.35
C SER A 324 3.28 -17.62 -1.46
N ILE A 325 3.62 -16.62 -0.64
CA ILE A 325 3.05 -15.26 -0.77
C ILE A 325 3.44 -14.63 -2.12
N GLN A 326 4.67 -14.84 -2.59
CA GLN A 326 5.09 -14.45 -3.93
C GLN A 326 4.23 -15.09 -5.02
N GLN A 327 3.86 -16.37 -4.90
CA GLN A 327 2.98 -17.03 -5.86
C GLN A 327 1.55 -16.49 -5.81
N VAL A 328 1.02 -16.17 -4.62
CA VAL A 328 -0.28 -15.50 -4.46
C VAL A 328 -0.29 -14.16 -5.20
N PHE A 329 0.75 -13.34 -5.02
CA PHE A 329 0.89 -12.07 -5.73
C PHE A 329 1.06 -12.25 -7.25
N PHE A 330 1.79 -13.28 -7.72
CA PHE A 330 1.85 -13.57 -9.16
C PHE A 330 0.47 -13.91 -9.73
N ARG A 331 -0.30 -14.80 -9.07
CA ARG A 331 -1.67 -15.12 -9.47
C ARG A 331 -2.55 -13.85 -9.50
N PHE A 332 -2.43 -13.01 -8.47
CA PHE A 332 -3.18 -11.75 -8.38
C PHE A 332 -2.88 -10.76 -9.52
N ILE A 333 -1.61 -10.61 -9.93
CA ILE A 333 -1.20 -9.62 -10.94
C ILE A 333 -1.50 -10.06 -12.38
N TYR A 334 -1.60 -11.38 -12.63
CA TYR A 334 -1.57 -11.96 -13.98
C TYR A 334 -2.72 -12.91 -14.32
N GLU A 335 -3.46 -13.43 -13.33
CA GLU A 335 -4.56 -14.39 -13.53
C GLU A 335 -5.90 -13.84 -13.03
N ASP A 336 -6.01 -13.52 -11.73
CA ASP A 336 -7.27 -13.13 -11.08
C ASP A 336 -7.05 -12.05 -10.01
N GLU A 337 -7.63 -10.85 -10.21
CA GLU A 337 -7.44 -9.68 -9.33
C GLU A 337 -8.36 -9.70 -8.08
N SER A 338 -8.45 -10.83 -7.37
CA SER A 338 -9.16 -10.93 -6.10
C SER A 338 -8.42 -10.16 -4.98
N PRO A 339 -8.97 -9.06 -4.42
CA PRO A 339 -8.21 -8.17 -3.52
C PRO A 339 -8.05 -8.71 -2.08
N ASN A 340 -8.84 -9.71 -1.70
CA ASN A 340 -8.88 -10.25 -0.34
C ASN A 340 -7.52 -10.83 0.08
N GLY A 341 -7.04 -10.44 1.26
CA GLY A 341 -5.78 -10.92 1.83
C GLY A 341 -4.51 -10.20 1.35
N ILE A 342 -4.57 -9.44 0.25
CA ILE A 342 -3.39 -8.77 -0.32
C ILE A 342 -2.82 -7.72 0.65
N SER A 343 -3.71 -6.96 1.31
CA SER A 343 -3.34 -5.95 2.30
C SER A 343 -2.63 -6.59 3.51
N GLU A 344 -3.21 -7.67 4.03
CA GLU A 344 -2.68 -8.42 5.17
C GLU A 344 -1.35 -9.09 4.86
N PHE A 345 -1.16 -9.64 3.65
CA PHE A 345 0.13 -10.14 3.20
C PHE A 345 1.19 -9.04 3.11
N LEU A 346 0.83 -7.84 2.67
CA LEU A 346 1.73 -6.70 2.60
C LEU A 346 2.10 -6.16 4.01
N GLU A 347 1.21 -6.19 4.99
CA GLU A 347 1.56 -5.87 6.39
C GLU A 347 2.63 -6.84 6.95
N ILE A 348 2.44 -8.14 6.73
CA ILE A 348 3.42 -9.16 7.13
C ILE A 348 4.75 -8.92 6.42
N LEU A 349 4.72 -8.69 5.10
CA LEU A 349 5.92 -8.43 4.32
C LEU A 349 6.63 -7.15 4.74
N GLY A 350 5.92 -6.07 5.05
CA GLY A 350 6.50 -4.84 5.59
C GLY A 350 7.33 -5.08 6.85
N SER A 351 6.80 -5.89 7.78
CA SER A 351 7.53 -6.31 8.97
C SER A 351 8.76 -7.18 8.63
N ILE A 352 8.62 -8.10 7.68
CA ILE A 352 9.71 -8.97 7.19
C ILE A 352 10.83 -8.15 6.52
N ILE A 353 10.49 -7.16 5.69
CA ILE A 353 11.44 -6.29 4.97
C ILE A 353 12.21 -5.42 5.97
N ASN A 354 11.54 -4.86 6.98
CA ASN A 354 12.20 -4.17 8.08
C ASN A 354 13.15 -5.12 8.86
N GLY A 355 12.82 -6.42 8.93
CA GLY A 355 13.70 -7.46 9.47
C GLY A 355 14.88 -7.90 8.58
N PHE A 356 15.03 -7.38 7.35
CA PHE A 356 16.14 -7.79 6.48
C PHE A 356 17.51 -7.31 6.98
N ALA A 357 18.47 -8.24 6.90
CA ALA A 357 19.89 -7.99 7.12
C ALA A 357 20.51 -7.25 5.92
N LEU A 358 21.54 -6.45 6.20
CA LEU A 358 22.33 -5.75 5.19
C LEU A 358 23.68 -6.45 4.99
N PRO A 359 24.23 -6.52 3.75
CA PRO A 359 23.63 -6.03 2.51
C PRO A 359 22.41 -6.87 2.07
N LEU A 360 21.45 -6.23 1.39
CA LEU A 360 20.26 -6.91 0.89
C LEU A 360 20.63 -8.01 -0.12
N LYS A 361 20.07 -9.20 0.10
CA LYS A 361 20.21 -10.33 -0.82
C LYS A 361 19.53 -10.07 -2.16
N GLU A 362 20.08 -10.66 -3.21
CA GLU A 362 19.53 -10.55 -4.57
C GLU A 362 18.10 -11.11 -4.69
N GLU A 363 17.76 -12.18 -3.95
CA GLU A 363 16.39 -12.71 -3.85
C GLU A 363 15.37 -11.63 -3.41
N HIS A 364 15.78 -10.66 -2.58
CA HIS A 364 14.89 -9.63 -2.06
C HIS A 364 14.73 -8.43 -3.03
N LYS A 365 15.77 -8.13 -3.83
CA LYS A 365 15.68 -7.13 -4.91
C LYS A 365 14.83 -7.63 -6.06
N LEU A 366 15.02 -8.89 -6.46
CA LEU A 366 14.19 -9.53 -7.49
C LEU A 366 12.71 -9.62 -7.06
N PHE A 367 12.43 -9.82 -5.77
CA PHE A 367 11.06 -9.78 -5.24
C PHE A 367 10.43 -8.37 -5.34
N LEU A 368 11.19 -7.32 -5.01
CA LEU A 368 10.77 -5.93 -5.19
C LEU A 368 10.43 -5.64 -6.66
N GLU A 369 11.36 -5.88 -7.58
CA GLU A 369 11.23 -5.49 -8.98
C GLU A 369 10.22 -6.34 -9.77
N ARG A 370 10.11 -7.64 -9.47
CA ARG A 370 9.27 -8.57 -10.25
C ARG A 370 7.89 -8.81 -9.66
N VAL A 371 7.65 -8.43 -8.39
CA VAL A 371 6.39 -8.71 -7.70
C VAL A 371 5.80 -7.43 -7.13
N LEU A 372 6.49 -6.78 -6.19
CA LEU A 372 5.91 -5.64 -5.48
C LEU A 372 5.70 -4.41 -6.37
N VAL A 373 6.68 -4.07 -7.22
CA VAL A 373 6.53 -2.95 -8.16
C VAL A 373 5.39 -3.23 -9.18
N PRO A 374 5.28 -4.44 -9.78
CA PRO A 374 4.12 -4.82 -10.59
C PRO A 374 2.76 -4.91 -9.89
N LEU A 375 2.64 -5.01 -8.56
CA LEU A 375 1.34 -4.94 -7.86
C LEU A 375 0.58 -3.65 -8.18
N HIS A 376 1.29 -2.56 -8.45
CA HIS A 376 0.71 -1.28 -8.90
C HIS A 376 -0.06 -1.37 -10.22
N LYS A 377 0.09 -2.44 -11.00
CA LYS A 377 -0.74 -2.67 -12.20
C LYS A 377 -2.21 -2.89 -11.83
N ALA A 378 -2.50 -3.51 -10.68
CA ALA A 378 -3.83 -3.97 -10.29
C ALA A 378 -4.90 -2.87 -10.38
N ARG A 379 -6.09 -3.18 -10.91
CA ARG A 379 -7.19 -2.18 -10.97
C ARG A 379 -7.62 -1.74 -9.58
N CYS A 380 -7.83 -2.69 -8.69
CA CYS A 380 -8.24 -2.54 -7.28
C CYS A 380 -7.07 -2.15 -6.34
N LEU A 381 -6.25 -1.14 -6.69
CA LEU A 381 -5.08 -0.77 -5.88
C LEU A 381 -5.41 -0.16 -4.51
N SER A 382 -6.55 0.54 -4.38
CA SER A 382 -6.89 1.35 -3.19
C SER A 382 -6.81 0.59 -1.85
N PRO A 383 -7.46 -0.60 -1.68
CA PRO A 383 -7.58 -1.26 -0.37
C PRO A 383 -6.25 -1.76 0.25
N PHE A 384 -5.17 -1.84 -0.52
CA PHE A 384 -3.84 -2.28 -0.06
C PHE A 384 -2.72 -1.29 -0.40
N HIS A 385 -3.04 -0.12 -0.95
CA HIS A 385 -2.06 0.88 -1.39
C HIS A 385 -1.13 1.32 -0.24
N GLN A 386 -1.69 1.65 0.93
CA GLN A 386 -0.91 2.13 2.07
C GLN A 386 0.14 1.09 2.54
N GLN A 387 -0.22 -0.19 2.54
CA GLN A 387 0.63 -1.30 2.91
C GLN A 387 1.73 -1.53 1.85
N LEU A 388 1.40 -1.36 0.56
CA LEU A 388 2.37 -1.43 -0.54
C LEU A 388 3.38 -0.27 -0.48
N THR A 389 2.89 0.96 -0.31
CA THR A 389 3.71 2.17 -0.10
C THR A 389 4.65 2.00 1.09
N TYR A 390 4.18 1.43 2.21
CA TYR A 390 5.03 1.13 3.35
C TYR A 390 6.15 0.15 2.98
N CYS A 391 5.85 -0.92 2.23
CA CYS A 391 6.88 -1.84 1.74
C CYS A 391 7.94 -1.14 0.88
N MET A 392 7.53 -0.23 -0.03
CA MET A 392 8.47 0.55 -0.85
C MET A 392 9.37 1.45 -0.01
N GLN A 393 8.80 2.18 0.96
CA GLN A 393 9.58 2.98 1.91
C GLN A 393 10.60 2.14 2.68
N GLN A 394 10.22 0.95 3.15
CA GLN A 394 11.15 0.06 3.86
C GLN A 394 12.32 -0.39 2.96
N TYR A 395 12.08 -0.69 1.68
CA TYR A 395 13.17 -1.03 0.75
C TYR A 395 14.15 0.13 0.53
N VAL A 396 13.65 1.35 0.29
CA VAL A 396 14.50 2.55 0.13
C VAL A 396 15.26 2.89 1.41
N THR A 397 14.65 2.67 2.58
CA THR A 397 15.29 2.85 3.89
C THR A 397 16.43 1.85 4.12
N LYS A 398 16.32 0.64 3.57
CA LYS A 398 17.35 -0.42 3.66
C LYS A 398 18.49 -0.23 2.65
N ASP A 399 18.18 0.23 1.44
CA ASP A 399 19.17 0.51 0.39
C ASP A 399 18.65 1.64 -0.52
N SER A 400 19.22 2.85 -0.37
CA SER A 400 18.75 4.06 -1.07
C SER A 400 18.79 3.94 -2.59
N ARG A 401 19.64 3.08 -3.14
CA ARG A 401 19.76 2.81 -4.58
C ARG A 401 18.48 2.20 -5.16
N LEU A 402 17.65 1.56 -4.32
CA LEU A 402 16.38 0.98 -4.76
C LEU A 402 15.31 2.04 -5.04
N ALA A 403 15.52 3.32 -4.69
CA ALA A 403 14.64 4.40 -5.12
C ALA A 403 14.57 4.53 -6.65
N GLU A 404 15.69 4.31 -7.35
CA GLU A 404 15.75 4.38 -8.82
C GLU A 404 14.79 3.37 -9.51
N PRO A 405 14.90 2.04 -9.29
CA PRO A 405 14.01 1.06 -9.92
C PRO A 405 12.55 1.20 -9.47
N ILE A 406 12.27 1.61 -8.22
CA ILE A 406 10.89 1.83 -7.75
C ILE A 406 10.26 3.02 -8.49
N ILE A 407 10.92 4.19 -8.52
CA ILE A 407 10.38 5.39 -9.19
C ILE A 407 10.20 5.14 -10.69
N LEU A 408 11.18 4.52 -11.35
CA LEU A 408 11.05 4.17 -12.77
C LEU A 408 9.95 3.13 -13.03
N GLY A 409 9.73 2.19 -12.09
CA GLY A 409 8.63 1.24 -12.12
C GLY A 409 7.25 1.90 -12.01
N LEU A 410 7.07 2.83 -11.07
CA LEU A 410 5.84 3.63 -10.94
C LEU A 410 5.58 4.47 -12.20
N LEU A 411 6.62 5.11 -12.75
CA LEU A 411 6.49 5.88 -14.00
C LEU A 411 6.15 5.01 -15.22
N ARG A 412 6.58 3.74 -15.22
CA ARG A 412 6.24 2.74 -16.26
C ARG A 412 4.79 2.26 -16.16
N PHE A 413 4.26 2.10 -14.95
CA PHE A 413 2.88 1.64 -14.70
C PHE A 413 1.91 2.79 -14.41
N TRP A 414 2.25 4.02 -14.81
CA TRP A 414 1.48 5.22 -14.52
C TRP A 414 0.03 5.13 -15.05
N PRO A 415 -1.00 5.34 -14.22
CA PRO A 415 -2.40 5.27 -14.67
C PRO A 415 -2.74 6.41 -15.63
N VAL A 416 -3.40 6.09 -16.74
CA VAL A 416 -3.83 7.07 -17.76
C VAL A 416 -5.34 7.29 -17.81
N THR A 417 -6.13 6.34 -17.28
CA THR A 417 -7.62 6.37 -17.32
C THR A 417 -8.29 6.43 -15.95
N ASN A 418 -7.54 6.29 -14.84
CA ASN A 418 -8.08 6.26 -13.48
C ASN A 418 -7.43 7.37 -12.63
N ALA A 419 -8.13 8.49 -12.44
CA ALA A 419 -7.63 9.66 -11.73
C ALA A 419 -7.41 9.43 -10.21
N PRO A 420 -8.31 8.75 -9.46
CA PRO A 420 -8.02 8.33 -8.08
C PRO A 420 -6.70 7.56 -7.96
N LYS A 421 -6.43 6.61 -8.88
CA LYS A 421 -5.18 5.85 -8.89
C LYS A 421 -3.95 6.71 -9.20
N VAL A 422 -4.08 7.79 -10.00
CA VAL A 422 -3.00 8.78 -10.17
C VAL A 422 -2.72 9.52 -8.85
N VAL A 423 -3.75 9.86 -8.07
CA VAL A 423 -3.59 10.50 -6.75
C VAL A 423 -2.86 9.54 -5.78
N LEU A 424 -3.17 8.25 -5.81
CA LEU A 424 -2.43 7.22 -5.06
C LEU A 424 -0.94 7.18 -5.45
N PHE A 425 -0.62 7.12 -6.75
CA PHE A 425 0.78 7.15 -7.23
C PHE A 425 1.53 8.42 -6.81
N LEU A 426 0.85 9.58 -6.78
CA LEU A 426 1.44 10.84 -6.30
C LEU A 426 1.69 10.82 -4.78
N ASN A 427 0.81 10.18 -3.99
CA ASN A 427 1.04 9.94 -2.56
C ASN A 427 2.28 9.06 -2.33
N GLU A 428 2.37 7.92 -3.02
CA GLU A 428 3.50 7.02 -2.87
C GLU A 428 4.83 7.67 -3.31
N LEU A 429 4.84 8.39 -4.44
CA LEU A 429 6.03 9.12 -4.89
C LEU A 429 6.53 10.14 -3.86
N GLU A 430 5.65 10.89 -3.20
CA GLU A 430 6.05 11.80 -2.13
C GLU A 430 6.79 11.06 -1.01
N HIS A 431 6.24 9.95 -0.54
CA HIS A 431 6.85 9.12 0.51
C HIS A 431 8.20 8.50 0.10
N ILE A 432 8.37 8.11 -1.17
CA ILE A 432 9.64 7.60 -1.68
C ILE A 432 10.67 8.73 -1.79
N LEU A 433 10.27 9.91 -2.29
CA LEU A 433 11.15 11.06 -2.45
C LEU A 433 11.67 11.62 -1.12
N LEU A 434 10.93 11.47 -0.03
CA LEU A 434 11.40 11.77 1.34
C LEU A 434 12.65 10.97 1.74
N ASN A 435 12.77 9.73 1.28
CA ASN A 435 13.90 8.84 1.61
C ASN A 435 14.95 8.75 0.48
N THR A 436 14.73 9.43 -0.65
CA THR A 436 15.61 9.37 -1.83
C THR A 436 16.82 10.27 -1.65
N GLN A 437 18.02 9.70 -1.81
CA GLN A 437 19.28 10.45 -1.74
C GLN A 437 19.57 11.23 -3.04
N PRO A 438 20.28 12.38 -2.99
CA PRO A 438 20.51 13.23 -4.17
C PRO A 438 21.13 12.53 -5.40
N PRO A 439 22.10 11.59 -5.29
CA PRO A 439 22.65 10.90 -6.47
C PRO A 439 21.60 10.05 -7.19
N GLU A 440 20.71 9.40 -6.45
CA GLU A 440 19.66 8.53 -7.02
C GLU A 440 18.52 9.36 -7.60
N PHE A 441 18.18 10.48 -6.93
CA PHE A 441 17.24 11.48 -7.46
C PHE A 441 17.69 12.03 -8.82
N GLN A 442 18.98 12.32 -8.99
CA GLN A 442 19.52 12.86 -10.25
C GLN A 442 19.34 11.94 -11.46
N LYS A 443 19.30 10.61 -11.25
CA LYS A 443 19.03 9.64 -12.32
C LYS A 443 17.58 9.68 -12.79
N VAL A 444 16.64 9.85 -11.86
CA VAL A 444 15.19 9.77 -12.13
C VAL A 444 14.49 11.11 -12.33
N MET A 445 15.12 12.24 -11.97
CA MET A 445 14.47 13.56 -12.00
C MET A 445 13.92 13.96 -13.38
N ASN A 446 14.59 13.59 -14.47
CA ASN A 446 14.15 13.92 -15.83
C ASN A 446 12.81 13.25 -16.21
N PRO A 447 12.69 11.89 -16.20
CA PRO A 447 11.41 11.24 -16.48
C PRO A 447 10.34 11.56 -15.41
N LEU A 448 10.73 11.69 -14.14
CA LEU A 448 9.82 12.05 -13.06
C LEU A 448 9.17 13.43 -13.29
N PHE A 449 9.95 14.49 -13.45
CA PHE A 449 9.38 15.84 -13.56
C PHE A 449 8.66 16.09 -14.88
N ARG A 450 8.94 15.33 -15.95
CA ARG A 450 8.08 15.30 -17.15
C ARG A 450 6.69 14.76 -16.83
N ARG A 451 6.61 13.65 -16.07
CA ARG A 451 5.31 13.10 -15.63
C ARG A 451 4.58 14.04 -14.67
N LEU A 452 5.29 14.66 -13.72
CA LEU A 452 4.67 15.64 -12.82
C LEU A 452 4.18 16.88 -13.58
N ALA A 453 4.90 17.32 -14.62
CA ALA A 453 4.45 18.40 -15.52
C ALA A 453 3.18 18.04 -16.31
N GLU A 454 3.02 16.79 -16.75
CA GLU A 454 1.75 16.29 -17.31
C GLU A 454 0.62 16.35 -16.27
N CYS A 455 0.89 15.92 -15.02
CA CYS A 455 -0.10 15.98 -13.93
C CYS A 455 -0.50 17.41 -13.56
N ILE A 456 0.43 18.38 -13.58
CA ILE A 456 0.14 19.80 -13.33
C ILE A 456 -0.82 20.36 -14.38
N GLN A 457 -0.74 19.87 -15.62
CA GLN A 457 -1.60 20.26 -16.75
C GLN A 457 -2.88 19.40 -16.84
N SER A 458 -3.12 18.49 -15.90
CA SER A 458 -4.31 17.62 -15.92
C SER A 458 -5.59 18.44 -15.73
N PRO A 459 -6.64 18.23 -16.54
CA PRO A 459 -7.94 18.88 -16.34
C PRO A 459 -8.68 18.36 -15.09
N HIS A 460 -8.23 17.23 -14.52
CA HIS A 460 -8.82 16.63 -13.34
C HIS A 460 -8.27 17.30 -12.07
N PHE A 461 -9.11 18.10 -11.40
CA PHE A 461 -8.66 19.00 -10.33
C PHE A 461 -7.87 18.30 -9.21
N GLN A 462 -8.31 17.12 -8.74
CA GLN A 462 -7.61 16.37 -7.67
C GLN A 462 -6.18 15.96 -8.08
N VAL A 463 -5.93 15.70 -9.37
CA VAL A 463 -4.60 15.30 -9.85
C VAL A 463 -3.69 16.53 -9.90
N ALA A 464 -4.15 17.63 -10.49
CA ALA A 464 -3.40 18.88 -10.58
C ALA A 464 -3.14 19.51 -9.19
N GLU A 465 -4.15 19.48 -8.32
CA GLU A 465 -4.03 19.86 -6.91
C GLU A 465 -2.98 19.02 -6.17
N ARG A 466 -3.08 17.69 -6.25
CA ARG A 466 -2.20 16.78 -5.51
C ARG A 466 -0.72 16.92 -5.90
N VAL A 467 -0.43 17.12 -7.18
CA VAL A 467 0.96 17.31 -7.63
C VAL A 467 1.51 18.70 -7.26
N LEU A 468 0.67 19.75 -7.25
CA LEU A 468 1.08 21.08 -6.79
C LEU A 468 1.37 21.09 -5.28
N PHE A 469 0.66 20.27 -4.49
CA PHE A 469 0.92 20.10 -3.06
C PHE A 469 2.32 19.54 -2.72
N LEU A 470 3.04 18.92 -3.67
CA LEU A 470 4.43 18.47 -3.45
C LEU A 470 5.39 19.62 -3.07
N TRP A 471 5.06 20.87 -3.43
CA TRP A 471 5.83 22.06 -3.06
C TRP A 471 5.65 22.52 -1.61
N ASN A 472 4.72 21.92 -0.86
CA ASN A 472 4.64 22.13 0.60
C ASN A 472 5.66 21.28 1.37
N ASN A 473 6.29 20.30 0.72
CA ASN A 473 7.24 19.38 1.34
C ASN A 473 8.68 19.92 1.21
N GLU A 474 9.25 20.40 2.31
CA GLU A 474 10.57 21.05 2.34
C GLU A 474 11.70 20.18 1.77
N HIS A 475 11.64 18.85 1.96
CA HIS A 475 12.66 17.94 1.43
C HIS A 475 12.60 17.87 -0.10
N ILE A 476 11.39 17.77 -0.66
CA ILE A 476 11.18 17.76 -2.12
C ILE A 476 11.58 19.10 -2.72
N VAL A 477 11.21 20.22 -2.09
CA VAL A 477 11.64 21.57 -2.51
C VAL A 477 13.16 21.72 -2.49
N LYS A 478 13.85 21.13 -1.49
CA LYS A 478 15.32 21.11 -1.42
C LYS A 478 15.94 20.31 -2.57
N LEU A 479 15.43 19.12 -2.89
CA LEU A 479 15.88 18.32 -4.04
C LEU A 479 15.66 19.05 -5.37
N ILE A 480 14.52 19.73 -5.52
CA ILE A 480 14.20 20.57 -6.68
C ILE A 480 15.21 21.71 -6.83
N ASN A 481 15.45 22.48 -5.75
CA ASN A 481 16.32 23.66 -5.79
C ASN A 481 17.81 23.32 -6.00
N GLN A 482 18.24 22.12 -5.61
CA GLN A 482 19.58 21.59 -5.91
C GLN A 482 19.76 21.26 -7.40
N ASN A 483 18.68 20.89 -8.10
CA ASN A 483 18.70 20.45 -9.50
C ASN A 483 17.91 21.40 -10.44
N ARG A 484 17.75 22.66 -10.00
CA ARG A 484 16.89 23.69 -10.62
C ARG A 484 17.11 23.86 -12.13
N GLN A 485 18.37 23.78 -12.58
CA GLN A 485 18.77 23.99 -13.98
C GLN A 485 18.09 23.00 -14.96
N VAL A 486 17.73 21.81 -14.48
CA VAL A 486 17.02 20.78 -15.26
C VAL A 486 15.52 20.81 -14.98
N ILE A 487 15.12 21.03 -13.72
CA ILE A 487 13.72 20.90 -13.28
C ILE A 487 12.89 22.15 -13.62
N PHE A 488 13.44 23.36 -13.45
CA PHE A 488 12.69 24.61 -13.63
C PHE A 488 12.14 24.77 -15.06
N PRO A 489 12.92 24.52 -16.15
CA PRO A 489 12.38 24.59 -17.51
C PRO A 489 11.15 23.71 -17.74
N ILE A 490 11.14 22.50 -17.18
CA ILE A 490 10.06 21.51 -17.33
C ILE A 490 8.81 21.97 -16.55
N VAL A 491 8.98 22.35 -15.29
CA VAL A 491 7.86 22.71 -14.40
C VAL A 491 7.27 24.07 -14.77
N ILE A 492 8.09 25.08 -15.08
CA ILE A 492 7.63 26.43 -15.41
C ILE A 492 6.73 26.41 -16.65
N ALA A 493 7.12 25.68 -17.71
CA ALA A 493 6.27 25.52 -18.90
C ALA A 493 4.88 24.92 -18.58
N ALA A 494 4.82 23.93 -17.68
CA ALA A 494 3.56 23.34 -17.22
C ALA A 494 2.70 24.32 -16.40
N LEU A 495 3.31 25.04 -15.45
CA LEU A 495 2.63 26.06 -14.64
C LEU A 495 2.08 27.20 -15.49
N PHE A 496 2.84 27.66 -16.50
CA PHE A 496 2.38 28.72 -17.41
C PHE A 496 1.15 28.30 -18.20
N LYS A 497 1.11 27.08 -18.76
CA LYS A 497 -0.09 26.55 -19.43
C LYS A 497 -1.26 26.39 -18.46
N ASN A 498 -1.02 25.81 -17.28
CA ASN A 498 -2.08 25.61 -16.28
C ASN A 498 -2.67 26.95 -15.80
N SER A 499 -1.85 28.00 -15.66
CA SER A 499 -2.28 29.36 -15.29
C SER A 499 -3.17 30.06 -16.31
N GLN A 500 -3.26 29.53 -17.54
CA GLN A 500 -4.06 30.09 -18.64
C GLN A 500 -5.36 29.33 -18.88
N TYR A 501 -5.34 28.00 -18.74
CA TYR A 501 -6.42 27.12 -19.24
C TYR A 501 -7.13 26.27 -18.18
N HIS A 502 -6.62 26.18 -16.95
CA HIS A 502 -7.29 25.39 -15.92
C HIS A 502 -8.63 26.03 -15.52
N TRP A 503 -9.67 25.23 -15.29
CA TRP A 503 -11.01 25.76 -14.97
C TRP A 503 -11.21 26.02 -13.47
N ASN A 504 -10.52 25.28 -12.61
CA ASN A 504 -10.68 25.34 -11.16
C ASN A 504 -9.83 26.46 -10.51
N SER A 505 -10.47 27.30 -9.69
CA SER A 505 -9.86 28.45 -9.00
C SER A 505 -8.83 28.07 -7.92
N THR A 506 -9.04 26.97 -7.19
CA THR A 506 -8.10 26.47 -6.19
C THR A 506 -6.80 26.03 -6.84
N VAL A 507 -6.89 25.26 -7.93
CA VAL A 507 -5.72 24.82 -8.71
C VAL A 507 -4.97 26.02 -9.33
N HIS A 508 -5.68 27.05 -9.80
CA HIS A 508 -5.04 28.32 -10.22
C HIS A 508 -4.27 28.99 -9.08
N THR A 509 -4.84 29.03 -7.87
CA THR A 509 -4.21 29.62 -6.68
C THR A 509 -2.95 28.86 -6.28
N LEU A 510 -3.01 27.52 -6.27
CA LEU A 510 -1.85 26.65 -6.03
C LEU A 510 -0.78 26.84 -7.13
N THR A 511 -1.18 26.90 -8.41
CA THR A 511 -0.27 27.15 -9.53
C THR A 511 0.48 28.48 -9.37
N TYR A 512 -0.21 29.53 -8.93
CA TYR A 512 0.41 30.83 -8.63
C TYR A 512 1.38 30.74 -7.45
N ASN A 513 0.99 30.06 -6.36
CA ASN A 513 1.85 29.89 -5.18
C ASN A 513 3.14 29.14 -5.52
N VAL A 514 3.07 28.03 -6.27
CA VAL A 514 4.24 27.30 -6.74
C VAL A 514 5.10 28.17 -7.67
N SER A 515 4.49 28.89 -8.61
CA SER A 515 5.22 29.80 -9.52
C SER A 515 5.96 30.90 -8.76
N LYS A 516 5.36 31.44 -7.69
CA LYS A 516 6.00 32.41 -6.80
C LYS A 516 7.20 31.79 -6.06
N LEU A 517 7.06 30.59 -5.50
CA LEU A 517 8.16 29.88 -4.82
C LEU A 517 9.35 29.63 -5.75
N LEU A 518 9.12 29.25 -7.01
CA LEU A 518 10.19 29.06 -8.01
C LEU A 518 10.88 30.38 -8.36
N ALA A 519 10.12 31.47 -8.51
CA ALA A 519 10.67 32.81 -8.79
C ALA A 519 11.45 33.39 -7.60
N GLU A 520 11.05 33.09 -6.36
CA GLU A 520 11.80 33.47 -5.15
C GLU A 520 13.07 32.63 -4.96
N ALA A 521 13.12 31.41 -5.49
CA ALA A 521 14.29 30.53 -5.42
C ALA A 521 15.40 30.87 -6.45
N ASP A 522 15.03 31.25 -7.68
CA ASP A 522 15.97 31.67 -8.73
C ASP A 522 15.29 32.57 -9.77
N ALA A 523 15.20 33.87 -9.48
CA ALA A 523 14.56 34.85 -10.35
C ALA A 523 15.15 34.94 -11.78
N PRO A 524 16.49 35.00 -11.98
CA PRO A 524 17.08 35.01 -13.31
C PRO A 524 16.73 33.77 -14.14
N LEU A 525 16.84 32.58 -13.55
CA LEU A 525 16.49 31.32 -14.24
C LEU A 525 14.99 31.25 -14.53
N PHE A 526 14.14 31.73 -13.62
CA PHE A 526 12.69 31.80 -13.82
C PHE A 526 12.33 32.71 -15.01
N ASP A 527 12.94 33.89 -15.10
CA ASP A 527 12.72 34.82 -16.21
C ASP A 527 13.29 34.26 -17.54
N GLU A 528 14.44 33.58 -17.55
CA GLU A 528 14.94 32.88 -18.76
C GLU A 528 13.94 31.82 -19.23
N CYS A 529 13.53 30.90 -18.33
CA CYS A 529 12.59 29.82 -18.65
C CYS A 529 11.26 30.36 -19.17
N SER A 530 10.75 31.43 -18.54
CA SER A 530 9.51 32.11 -18.96
C SER A 530 9.64 32.68 -20.37
N ASN A 531 10.76 33.32 -20.70
CA ASN A 531 11.00 33.87 -22.05
C ASN A 531 11.15 32.77 -23.10
N LYS A 532 11.88 31.71 -22.78
CA LYS A 532 12.04 30.52 -23.64
C LYS A 532 10.69 29.92 -24.00
N HIS A 533 9.84 29.69 -22.99
CA HIS A 533 8.52 29.12 -23.18
C HIS A 533 7.61 30.01 -24.07
N ILE A 534 7.63 31.34 -23.87
CA ILE A 534 6.88 32.28 -24.72
C ILE A 534 7.38 32.23 -26.17
N ALA A 535 8.70 32.18 -26.39
CA ALA A 535 9.27 32.10 -27.74
C ALA A 535 8.99 30.76 -28.43
N GLU A 536 8.99 29.65 -27.69
CA GLU A 536 8.60 28.32 -28.18
C GLU A 536 7.11 28.25 -28.54
N GLU A 537 6.24 28.88 -27.74
CA GLU A 537 4.80 28.93 -27.98
C GLU A 537 4.47 29.76 -29.24
N GLU A 538 5.08 30.93 -29.40
CA GLU A 538 4.96 31.77 -30.60
C GLU A 538 5.50 31.03 -31.85
N LYS A 539 6.65 30.36 -31.74
CA LYS A 539 7.19 29.53 -32.82
C LYS A 539 6.26 28.36 -33.19
N ARG A 540 5.64 27.71 -32.20
CA ARG A 540 4.65 26.64 -32.42
C ARG A 540 3.43 27.16 -33.17
N LYS A 541 2.91 28.33 -32.77
CA LYS A 541 1.79 29.00 -33.44
C LYS A 541 2.11 29.32 -34.90
N GLN A 542 3.30 29.87 -35.18
CA GLN A 542 3.77 30.12 -36.56
C GLN A 542 3.87 28.83 -37.39
N GLN A 543 4.33 27.72 -36.78
CA GLN A 543 4.36 26.40 -37.44
C GLN A 543 2.95 25.78 -37.63
N GLU A 544 1.97 26.13 -36.81
CA GLU A 544 0.56 25.74 -36.99
C GLU A 544 -0.10 26.56 -38.10
N GLU A 545 0.18 27.85 -38.18
CA GLU A 545 -0.26 28.74 -39.26
C GLU A 545 0.36 28.33 -40.61
N GLU A 546 1.66 28.04 -40.67
CA GLU A 546 2.34 27.56 -41.88
C GLU A 546 1.80 26.20 -42.35
N ARG A 547 1.58 25.25 -41.41
CA ARG A 547 0.95 23.96 -41.74
C ARG A 547 -0.48 24.13 -42.25
N SER A 548 -1.25 25.05 -41.67
CA SER A 548 -2.62 25.33 -42.08
C SER A 548 -2.66 25.94 -43.49
N ARG A 549 -1.81 26.95 -43.76
CA ARG A 549 -1.68 27.56 -45.09
C ARG A 549 -1.29 26.52 -46.15
N ARG A 550 -0.29 25.68 -45.86
CA ARG A 550 0.13 24.61 -46.77
C ARG A 550 -0.96 23.56 -47.01
N TRP A 551 -1.82 23.32 -46.02
CA TRP A 551 -2.98 22.41 -46.17
C TRP A 551 -4.10 23.04 -47.00
N GLU A 552 -4.29 24.37 -46.93
CA GLU A 552 -5.20 25.12 -47.79
C GLU A 552 -4.70 25.18 -49.24
N GLU A 553 -3.41 25.46 -49.45
CA GLU A 553 -2.72 25.38 -50.76
C GLU A 553 -2.96 23.99 -51.40
N LEU A 554 -2.72 22.90 -50.67
CA LEU A 554 -2.97 21.53 -51.15
C LEU A 554 -4.44 21.22 -51.45
N LYS A 555 -5.38 21.79 -50.69
CA LYS A 555 -6.82 21.65 -50.98
C LYS A 555 -7.22 22.38 -52.25
N GLN A 556 -6.68 23.58 -52.47
CA GLN A 556 -6.92 24.36 -53.67
C GLN A 556 -6.34 23.66 -54.90
N ASP A 557 -5.06 23.24 -54.85
CA ASP A 557 -4.41 22.43 -55.89
C ASP A 557 -5.24 21.18 -56.26
N ASN A 558 -5.83 20.52 -55.26
CA ASN A 558 -6.66 19.34 -55.48
C ASN A 558 -8.03 19.69 -56.08
N ALA A 559 -8.65 20.80 -55.67
CA ALA A 559 -9.90 21.29 -56.23
C ALA A 559 -9.75 21.80 -57.67
N GLU A 560 -8.62 22.42 -58.00
CA GLU A 560 -8.30 22.85 -59.37
C GLU A 560 -8.03 21.65 -60.28
N LYS A 561 -7.42 20.57 -59.77
CA LYS A 561 -7.24 19.31 -60.51
C LYS A 561 -8.54 18.53 -60.70
N THR A 562 -9.41 18.45 -59.69
CA THR A 562 -10.72 17.79 -59.83
C THR A 562 -11.76 18.62 -60.58
N GLY A 563 -11.57 19.94 -60.69
CA GLY A 563 -12.38 20.82 -61.54
C GLY A 563 -12.24 20.57 -63.06
N GLY A 564 -11.27 19.74 -63.48
CA GLY A 564 -11.09 19.33 -64.87
C GLY A 564 -11.50 17.88 -65.19
N GLU A 565 -11.72 17.03 -64.18
CA GLU A 565 -12.04 15.61 -64.37
C GLU A 565 -13.21 15.18 -63.47
N ASP A 566 -14.42 15.24 -64.03
CA ASP A 566 -15.67 14.73 -63.44
C ASP A 566 -15.75 13.18 -63.44
N ALA A 567 -14.60 12.52 -63.25
CA ALA A 567 -14.42 11.11 -63.55
C ALA A 567 -13.23 10.45 -62.81
N PHE A 568 -13.08 10.60 -61.49
CA PHE A 568 -12.56 9.51 -60.62
C PHE A 568 -12.80 9.74 -59.11
N LEU A 569 -14.02 10.18 -58.74
CA LEU A 569 -14.44 10.21 -57.34
C LEU A 569 -14.74 8.79 -56.85
N VAL A 570 -13.69 8.07 -56.41
CA VAL A 570 -13.83 6.83 -55.65
C VAL A 570 -14.46 7.18 -54.30
N ARG A 571 -15.79 7.17 -54.25
CA ARG A 571 -16.52 7.03 -53.00
C ARG A 571 -16.05 5.73 -52.35
N PHE A 572 -15.37 5.83 -51.21
CA PHE A 572 -15.39 4.75 -50.23
C PHE A 572 -16.87 4.56 -49.84
N SER A 573 -17.49 3.50 -50.35
CA SER A 573 -18.78 3.02 -49.84
C SER A 573 -18.58 2.68 -48.36
N ALA A 574 -19.51 3.14 -47.53
CA ALA A 574 -19.52 2.89 -46.09
C ALA A 574 -20.18 1.53 -45.75
N ASP A 575 -20.12 0.56 -46.67
CA ASP A 575 -20.68 -0.78 -46.51
C ASP A 575 -19.56 -1.80 -46.26
N ALA A 576 -18.92 -1.67 -45.10
CA ALA A 576 -18.10 -2.71 -44.50
C ALA A 576 -18.73 -3.14 -43.17
N THR A 577 -19.76 -3.98 -43.27
CA THR A 577 -20.28 -4.75 -42.13
C THR A 577 -19.23 -5.73 -41.64
N PHE A 578 -18.84 -5.60 -40.38
CA PHE A 578 -18.20 -6.63 -39.56
C PHE A 578 -18.64 -6.45 -38.11
#